data_AF-A0A7S0FMG2-F1
#
_entry.id   AF-A0A7S0FMG2-F1
#
_cell.length_a   1.000
_cell.length_b   1.000
_cell.length_c   1.000
_cell.angle_alpha   90.00
_cell.angle_beta   90.00
_cell.angle_gamma   90.00
#
_symmetry.space_group_name_H-M   'P 1'
#
loop_
_entity.id
_entity.type
_entity.pdbx_description
1 polymer ?
#
loop_
_entity_poly.entity_id
_entity_poly.type
_entity_poly.pdbx_seq_one_letter_code
_entity_poly.pdbx_strand_id
1 'polypeptide(L)'
;DPEAVSTCQVLQLLLAQATGAHVLVLEDVLEGNACRTTTVVAVLTRGVLQNPTFAASLCSAQAQGLGVVPVNCDSEFCFPAEAFWEALQGGRILDPADPNLAELSVKAVEAAYRMMFQDIAKVFSVRSSQRILDAQQDHAAGEVRSGWSLRLEAGAERQLPAEEAAAKDAMRPIEHV
;
A
#
# COMPACT_ATOMS: atom_id res chain seq x y z
N ASP A 1 16.52 8.68 -6.45
CA ASP A 1 16.10 7.32 -6.83
C ASP A 1 14.92 7.45 -7.80
N PRO A 2 15.10 7.09 -9.08
CA PRO A 2 14.05 7.24 -10.10
C PRO A 2 12.83 6.34 -9.86
N GLU A 3 13.00 5.20 -9.20
CA GLU A 3 11.91 4.28 -8.88
C GLU A 3 11.03 4.87 -7.77
N ALA A 4 11.64 5.45 -6.74
CA ALA A 4 10.93 6.17 -5.70
C ALA A 4 10.12 7.34 -6.26
N VAL A 5 10.71 8.15 -7.17
CA VAL A 5 10.01 9.29 -7.80
C VAL A 5 8.83 8.80 -8.64
N SER A 6 9.03 7.76 -9.44
CA SER A 6 7.95 7.17 -10.25
C SER A 6 6.82 6.64 -9.37
N THR A 7 7.15 6.00 -8.25
CA THR A 7 6.18 5.52 -7.26
C THR A 7 5.42 6.67 -6.61
N CYS A 8 6.12 7.73 -6.21
CA CYS A 8 5.50 8.96 -5.68
C CYS A 8 4.54 9.59 -6.69
N GLN A 9 4.88 9.64 -7.97
CA GLN A 9 4.02 10.17 -9.03
C GLN A 9 2.77 9.31 -9.24
N VAL A 10 2.90 7.99 -9.23
CA VAL A 10 1.74 7.09 -9.30
C VAL A 10 0.83 7.26 -8.09
N LEU A 11 1.41 7.32 -6.88
CA LEU A 11 0.65 7.58 -5.65
C LEU A 11 -0.04 8.94 -5.69
N GLN A 12 0.63 9.97 -6.20
CA GLN A 12 0.04 11.30 -6.38
C GLN A 12 -1.20 11.24 -7.27
N LEU A 13 -1.12 10.56 -8.42
CA LEU A 13 -2.25 10.41 -9.34
C LEU A 13 -3.41 9.64 -8.70
N LEU A 14 -3.13 8.52 -8.04
CA LEU A 14 -4.15 7.70 -7.37
C LEU A 14 -4.84 8.44 -6.23
N LEU A 15 -4.06 9.14 -5.38
CA LEU A 15 -4.59 9.91 -4.26
C LEU A 15 -5.40 11.11 -4.74
N ALA A 16 -4.91 11.84 -5.76
CA ALA A 16 -5.64 12.95 -6.35
C ALA A 16 -6.98 12.49 -6.94
N GLN A 17 -6.99 11.34 -7.63
CA GLN A 17 -8.20 10.76 -8.19
C GLN A 17 -9.19 10.30 -7.11
N ALA A 18 -8.71 9.64 -6.05
CA ALA A 18 -9.57 9.08 -5.01
C ALA A 18 -10.14 10.13 -4.04
N THR A 19 -9.36 11.16 -3.73
CA THR A 19 -9.72 12.15 -2.70
C THR A 19 -10.21 13.48 -3.28
N GLY A 20 -9.93 13.75 -4.57
CA GLY A 20 -10.13 15.07 -5.16
C GLY A 20 -9.21 16.16 -4.59
N ALA A 21 -8.24 15.78 -3.76
CA ALA A 21 -7.29 16.71 -3.15
C ALA A 21 -6.10 17.00 -4.07
N HIS A 22 -5.48 18.16 -3.88
CA HIS A 22 -4.23 18.49 -4.54
C HIS A 22 -3.06 17.82 -3.82
N VAL A 23 -2.45 16.82 -4.46
CA VAL A 23 -1.31 16.09 -3.94
C VAL A 23 -0.05 16.59 -4.63
N LEU A 24 1.01 16.83 -3.86
CA LEU A 24 2.31 17.28 -4.35
C LEU A 24 3.37 16.24 -4.00
N VAL A 25 4.27 15.97 -4.94
CA VAL A 25 5.49 15.20 -4.68
C VAL A 25 6.58 16.18 -4.28
N LEU A 26 7.25 15.89 -3.18
CA LEU A 26 8.34 16.71 -2.66
C LEU A 26 9.65 15.98 -2.93
N GLU A 27 10.53 16.63 -3.70
CA GLU A 27 11.90 16.17 -3.92
C GLU A 27 12.89 16.80 -2.93
N ASP A 28 12.47 17.87 -2.25
CA ASP A 28 13.30 18.68 -1.37
C ASP A 28 12.56 19.07 -0.07
N VAL A 29 13.24 19.79 0.82
CA VAL A 29 12.74 20.26 2.11
C VAL A 29 11.43 21.03 1.94
N LEU A 30 10.51 20.81 2.88
CA LEU A 30 9.20 21.47 2.99
C LEU A 30 9.34 22.99 3.24
N GLU A 31 9.79 23.75 2.25
CA GLU A 31 9.87 25.21 2.33
C GLU A 31 8.65 25.86 1.65
N GLY A 32 7.98 26.77 2.36
CA GLY A 32 7.04 27.75 1.80
C GLY A 32 5.63 27.27 1.40
N ASN A 33 5.43 26.00 1.02
CA ASN A 33 4.13 25.51 0.53
C ASN A 33 3.28 24.74 1.56
N ALA A 34 3.75 24.62 2.80
CA ALA A 34 3.12 23.78 3.80
C ALA A 34 1.87 24.38 4.47
N CYS A 35 1.51 25.63 4.17
CA CYS A 35 0.40 26.33 4.84
C CYS A 35 -0.99 25.67 4.71
N ARG A 36 -1.15 24.65 3.85
CA ARG A 36 -2.42 23.93 3.67
C ARG A 36 -2.30 22.41 3.72
N THR A 37 -1.10 21.89 3.86
CA THR A 37 -0.88 20.44 3.91
C THR A 37 -1.20 19.96 5.31
N THR A 38 -1.99 18.90 5.44
CA THR A 38 -2.30 18.27 6.74
C THR A 38 -1.60 16.93 6.92
N THR A 39 -1.17 16.32 5.81
CA THR A 39 -0.63 14.96 5.79
C THR A 39 0.51 14.85 4.78
N VAL A 40 1.59 14.20 5.17
CA VAL A 40 2.75 13.86 4.34
C VAL A 40 2.79 12.35 4.18
N VAL A 41 2.97 11.89 2.95
CA VAL A 41 3.18 10.47 2.66
C VAL A 41 4.68 10.22 2.55
N ALA A 42 5.23 9.36 3.41
CA ALA A 42 6.64 9.01 3.41
C ALA A 42 6.85 7.69 2.68
N VAL A 43 7.39 7.72 1.46
CA VAL A 43 7.68 6.50 0.69
C VAL A 43 8.96 5.88 1.21
N LEU A 44 8.86 4.65 1.73
CA LEU A 44 9.98 3.92 2.31
C LEU A 44 10.60 3.00 1.25
N THR A 45 11.82 3.32 0.86
CA THR A 45 12.68 2.49 -0.01
C THR A 45 13.99 2.16 0.69
N ARG A 46 14.73 1.17 0.16
CA ARG A 46 16.06 0.85 0.67
C ARG A 46 16.97 2.09 0.68
N GLY A 47 17.55 2.39 1.84
CA GLY A 47 18.46 3.52 1.96
C GLY A 47 17.81 4.87 2.32
N VAL A 48 16.48 4.96 2.37
CA VAL A 48 15.80 6.25 2.58
C VAL A 48 16.12 6.90 3.93
N LEU A 49 16.33 6.09 4.98
CA LEU A 49 16.65 6.57 6.33
C LEU A 49 18.10 7.07 6.47
N GLN A 50 18.93 6.82 5.46
CA GLN A 50 20.30 7.33 5.35
C GLN A 50 20.35 8.65 4.58
N ASN A 51 19.21 9.11 4.03
CA ASN A 51 19.15 10.32 3.23
C ASN A 51 18.94 11.56 4.15
N PRO A 52 19.88 12.52 4.18
CA PRO A 52 19.78 13.73 5.00
C PRO A 52 18.58 14.62 4.64
N THR A 53 18.27 14.78 3.36
CA THR A 53 17.11 15.55 2.89
C THR A 53 15.79 14.93 3.36
N PHE A 54 15.71 13.60 3.37
CA PHE A 54 14.53 12.89 3.90
C PHE A 54 14.39 13.12 5.41
N ALA A 55 15.48 12.99 6.17
CA ALA A 55 15.50 13.26 7.61
C ALA A 55 15.05 14.70 7.90
N ALA A 56 15.60 15.68 7.17
CA ALA A 56 15.26 17.09 7.31
C ALA A 56 13.78 17.36 7.01
N SER A 57 13.27 16.81 5.90
CA SER A 57 11.86 16.93 5.51
C SER A 57 10.92 16.33 6.56
N LEU A 58 11.29 15.19 7.13
CA LEU A 58 10.49 14.55 8.18
C LEU A 58 10.48 15.36 9.48
N CYS A 59 11.63 15.91 9.89
CA CYS A 59 11.71 16.81 11.03
C CYS A 59 10.86 18.08 10.82
N SER A 60 10.92 18.68 9.63
CA SER A 60 10.10 19.83 9.27
C SER A 60 8.60 19.50 9.31
N ALA A 61 8.19 18.34 8.78
CA ALA A 61 6.80 17.89 8.85
C ALA A 61 6.32 17.72 10.30
N GLN A 62 7.16 17.12 11.16
CA GLN A 62 6.86 16.96 12.59
C GLN A 62 6.78 18.31 13.31
N ALA A 63 7.71 19.24 13.06
CA ALA A 63 7.72 20.57 13.67
C ALA A 63 6.46 21.38 13.33
N GLN A 64 5.90 21.14 12.15
CA GLN A 64 4.65 21.74 11.68
C GLN A 64 3.40 20.97 12.12
N GLY A 65 3.54 19.86 12.84
CA GLY A 65 2.42 19.04 13.30
C GLY A 65 1.68 18.30 12.19
N LEU A 66 2.34 18.04 11.06
CA LEU A 66 1.76 17.31 9.95
C LEU A 66 1.67 15.82 10.28
N GLY A 67 0.56 15.18 9.90
CA GLY A 67 0.45 13.73 10.00
C GLY A 67 1.38 13.05 9.00
N VAL A 68 2.18 12.08 9.42
CA VAL A 68 3.06 11.34 8.51
C VAL A 68 2.51 9.94 8.30
N VAL A 69 2.25 9.59 7.04
CA VAL A 69 1.78 8.26 6.63
C VAL A 69 2.90 7.57 5.84
N PRO A 70 3.68 6.70 6.48
CA PRO A 70 4.71 5.95 5.77
C PRO A 70 4.09 4.83 4.94
N VAL A 71 4.62 4.64 3.73
CA VAL A 71 4.21 3.61 2.77
C VAL A 71 5.45 2.83 2.38
N ASN A 72 5.48 1.53 2.70
CA ASN A 72 6.57 0.67 2.25
C ASN A 72 6.37 0.31 0.78
N CYS A 73 7.28 0.76 -0.07
CA CYS A 73 7.24 0.50 -1.52
C CYS A 73 8.34 -0.45 -1.98
N ASP A 74 9.22 -0.89 -1.08
CA ASP A 74 10.37 -1.71 -1.41
C ASP A 74 10.44 -2.93 -0.48
N SER A 75 10.47 -4.13 -1.06
CA SER A 75 10.63 -5.37 -0.29
C SER A 75 11.99 -5.48 0.42
N GLU A 76 12.99 -4.73 -0.04
CA GLU A 76 14.30 -4.65 0.59
C GLU A 76 14.38 -3.61 1.72
N PHE A 77 13.28 -2.88 1.98
CA PHE A 77 13.23 -1.96 3.11
C PHE A 77 13.28 -2.72 4.44
N CYS A 78 14.31 -2.44 5.24
CA CYS A 78 14.45 -2.96 6.59
C CYS A 78 14.01 -1.93 7.62
N PHE A 79 13.07 -2.31 8.49
CA PHE A 79 12.69 -1.48 9.63
C PHE A 79 13.88 -1.31 10.60
N PRO A 80 14.01 -0.13 11.22
CA PRO A 80 15.17 0.17 12.07
C PRO A 80 15.18 -0.70 13.34
N ALA A 81 16.25 -1.47 13.51
CA ALA A 81 16.57 -2.23 14.72
C ALA A 81 17.37 -1.38 15.73
N GLU A 82 17.65 -1.93 16.91
CA GLU A 82 18.46 -1.27 17.95
C GLU A 82 19.81 -0.74 17.42
N ALA A 83 20.52 -1.56 16.66
CA ALA A 83 21.80 -1.20 16.04
C ALA A 83 21.71 0.02 15.09
N PHE A 84 20.56 0.23 14.43
CA PHE A 84 20.35 1.41 13.60
C PHE A 84 20.30 2.68 14.46
N TRP A 85 19.59 2.63 15.59
CA TRP A 85 19.47 3.78 16.51
C TRP A 85 20.81 4.14 17.14
N GLU A 86 21.60 3.15 17.56
CA GLU A 86 22.97 3.38 18.04
C GLU A 86 23.88 3.98 16.97
N ALA A 87 23.75 3.52 15.72
CA ALA A 87 24.51 4.05 14.60
C ALA A 87 24.10 5.50 14.26
N LEU A 88 22.80 5.81 14.34
CA LEU A 88 22.27 7.16 14.14
C LEU A 88 22.82 8.12 15.21
N GLN A 89 22.74 7.74 16.49
CA GLN A 89 23.26 8.54 17.60
C GLN A 89 24.77 8.77 17.50
N GLY A 90 25.51 7.81 16.96
CA GLY A 90 26.95 7.93 16.69
C GLY A 90 27.32 8.71 15.43
N GLY A 91 26.35 9.27 14.69
CA GLY A 91 26.61 9.99 13.43
C GLY A 91 27.10 9.10 12.28
N ARG A 92 26.88 7.77 12.37
CA ARG A 92 27.30 6.81 11.34
C ARG A 92 26.30 6.65 10.20
N ILE A 93 25.04 7.01 10.45
CA ILE A 93 23.94 6.93 9.47
C ILE A 93 23.76 8.25 8.73
N LEU A 94 23.80 9.36 9.46
CA LEU A 94 23.69 10.72 8.94
C LEU A 94 24.91 11.50 9.43
N ASP A 95 25.57 12.19 8.50
CA ASP A 95 26.67 13.08 8.83
C ASP A 95 26.10 14.37 9.47
N PRO A 96 26.44 14.68 10.73
CA PRO A 96 25.99 15.91 11.37
C PRO A 96 26.52 17.20 10.69
N ALA A 97 27.56 17.08 9.86
CA ALA A 97 28.09 18.19 9.08
C ALA A 97 27.34 18.42 7.75
N ASP A 98 26.34 17.59 7.42
CA ASP A 98 25.54 17.77 6.22
C ASP A 98 24.75 19.09 6.28
N PRO A 99 24.81 19.94 5.24
CA PRO A 99 24.13 21.24 5.25
C PRO A 99 22.61 21.12 5.42
N ASN A 100 21.98 20.03 4.98
CA ASN A 100 20.55 19.80 5.14
C ASN A 100 20.15 19.51 6.59
N LEU A 101 21.13 19.17 7.44
CA LEU A 101 20.94 18.86 8.85
C LEU A 101 21.53 19.93 9.78
N ALA A 102 22.07 21.03 9.25
CA ALA A 102 22.82 22.02 10.01
C ALA A 102 22.05 22.60 11.21
N GLU A 103 20.73 22.70 11.10
CA GLU A 103 19.85 23.23 12.16
C GLU A 103 19.17 22.12 12.99
N LEU A 104 19.40 20.85 12.67
CA LEU A 104 18.72 19.71 13.26
C LEU A 104 19.65 18.90 14.15
N SER A 105 19.22 18.68 15.40
CA SER A 105 19.92 17.75 16.28
C SER A 105 19.63 16.30 15.87
N VAL A 106 20.62 15.41 16.03
CA VAL A 106 20.44 13.96 15.83
C VAL A 106 19.26 13.41 16.66
N LYS A 107 19.04 13.96 17.86
CA LYS A 107 17.88 13.60 18.71
C LYS A 107 16.54 13.97 18.08
N ALA A 108 16.46 15.09 17.37
CA ALA A 108 15.25 15.50 16.66
C ALA A 108 14.95 14.54 15.51
N VAL A 109 15.99 14.14 14.75
CA VAL A 109 15.85 13.13 13.69
C VAL A 109 15.40 11.79 14.24
N GLU A 110 16.02 11.32 15.34
CA GLU A 110 15.62 10.09 15.99
C GLU A 110 14.15 10.14 16.45
N ALA A 111 13.74 11.24 17.08
CA ALA A 111 12.37 11.43 17.52
C ALA A 111 11.38 11.43 16.34
N ALA A 112 11.73 12.05 15.22
CA ALA A 112 10.93 12.08 14.00
C ALA A 112 10.73 10.67 13.41
N TYR A 113 11.82 9.90 13.28
CA TYR A 113 11.73 8.52 12.81
C TYR A 113 10.90 7.65 13.75
N ARG A 114 11.11 7.74 15.07
CA ARG A 114 10.34 6.95 16.03
C ARG A 114 8.84 7.26 15.95
N MET A 115 8.48 8.54 15.85
CA MET A 115 7.09 8.96 15.72
C MET A 115 6.45 8.38 14.46
N MET A 116 7.14 8.50 13.31
CA MET A 116 6.67 7.93 12.04
C MET A 116 6.38 6.43 12.15
N PHE A 117 7.26 5.65 12.77
CA PHE A 117 7.06 4.19 12.91
C PHE A 117 6.04 3.80 13.99
N GLN A 118 5.88 4.61 15.04
CA GLN A 118 4.84 4.37 16.05
C GLN A 118 3.43 4.46 15.46
N ASP A 119 3.22 5.34 14.49
CA ASP A 119 1.90 5.50 13.87
C ASP A 119 1.54 4.34 12.93
N ILE A 120 2.52 3.69 12.29
CA ILE A 120 2.30 2.43 11.55
C ILE A 120 1.72 1.36 12.46
N ALA A 121 2.31 1.20 13.65
CA ALA A 121 1.92 0.15 14.58
C ALA A 121 0.45 0.28 15.03
N LYS A 122 -0.12 1.50 15.00
CA LYS A 122 -1.53 1.75 15.36
C LYS A 122 -2.49 1.34 14.25
N VAL A 123 -2.14 1.60 12.99
CA VAL A 123 -3.03 1.35 11.84
C VAL A 123 -3.24 -0.14 11.59
N PHE A 124 -2.24 -0.98 11.89
CA PHE A 124 -2.32 -2.43 11.74
C PHE A 124 -2.81 -3.18 12.98
N SER A 125 -3.59 -2.53 13.85
CA SER A 125 -4.27 -3.27 14.92
C SER A 125 -5.08 -4.44 14.31
N VAL A 126 -5.09 -5.59 14.99
CA VAL A 126 -5.81 -6.81 14.51
C VAL A 126 -7.26 -6.49 14.14
N ARG A 127 -7.89 -5.53 14.83
CA ARG A 127 -9.26 -5.09 14.56
C ARG A 127 -9.42 -4.29 13.26
N SER A 128 -8.45 -3.47 12.86
CA SER A 128 -8.51 -2.73 11.60
C SER A 128 -8.22 -3.64 10.41
N SER A 129 -7.28 -4.57 10.56
CA SER A 129 -7.01 -5.59 9.54
C SER A 129 -8.20 -6.54 9.34
N GLN A 130 -8.91 -6.90 10.41
CA GLN A 130 -10.13 -7.72 10.31
C GLN A 130 -11.21 -7.04 9.47
N ARG A 131 -11.43 -5.72 9.63
CA ARG A 131 -12.41 -4.99 8.81
C ARG A 131 -12.10 -4.99 7.32
N ILE A 132 -10.81 -4.92 6.95
CA ILE A 132 -10.38 -4.98 5.56
C ILE A 132 -10.62 -6.39 5.01
N LEU A 133 -10.30 -7.42 5.80
CA LEU A 133 -10.54 -8.82 5.43
C LEU A 133 -12.03 -9.14 5.30
N ASP A 134 -12.85 -8.67 6.24
CA ASP A 134 -14.30 -8.87 6.21
C ASP A 134 -14.91 -8.19 4.97
N ALA A 135 -14.49 -6.96 4.64
CA ALA A 135 -14.94 -6.25 3.44
C ALA A 135 -14.54 -6.98 2.14
N GLN A 136 -13.36 -7.60 2.09
CA GLN A 136 -12.93 -8.41 0.95
C GLN A 136 -13.74 -9.71 0.82
N GLN A 137 -14.05 -10.36 1.96
CA GLN A 137 -14.90 -11.55 1.98
C GLN A 137 -16.32 -11.25 1.48
N ASP A 138 -16.90 -10.12 1.90
CA ASP A 138 -18.23 -9.70 1.48
C ASP A 138 -18.28 -9.38 -0.03
N HIS A 139 -17.25 -8.73 -0.58
CA HIS A 139 -17.16 -8.47 -2.03
C HIS A 139 -17.06 -9.76 -2.84
N ALA A 140 -16.19 -10.69 -2.43
CA ALA A 140 -16.03 -11.99 -3.09
C ALA A 140 -17.32 -12.82 -3.02
N ALA A 141 -18.04 -12.79 -1.90
CA ALA A 141 -19.32 -13.47 -1.74
C ALA A 141 -20.42 -12.87 -2.64
N GLY A 142 -20.38 -11.55 -2.87
CA GLY A 142 -21.30 -10.85 -3.77
C GLY A 142 -21.17 -11.27 -5.23
N GLU A 143 -19.93 -11.36 -5.75
CA GLU A 143 -19.66 -11.76 -7.15
C GLU A 143 -20.00 -13.23 -7.43
N VAL A 144 -19.75 -14.12 -6.47
CA VAL A 144 -20.14 -15.53 -6.60
C VAL A 144 -21.66 -15.66 -6.67
N ARG A 145 -22.40 -14.91 -5.84
CA ARG A 145 -23.87 -14.93 -5.86
C ARG A 145 -24.45 -14.40 -7.17
N SER A 146 -23.95 -13.28 -7.69
CA SER A 146 -24.44 -12.71 -8.95
C SER A 146 -24.12 -13.60 -10.15
N GLY A 147 -22.93 -14.21 -10.18
CA GLY A 147 -22.53 -15.15 -11.23
C GLY A 147 -23.34 -16.45 -11.25
N TRP A 148 -23.73 -16.97 -10.07
CA TRP A 148 -24.54 -18.20 -9.97
C TRP A 148 -26.00 -17.96 -10.33
N SER A 149 -26.55 -16.78 -9.98
CA SER A 149 -27.92 -16.41 -10.37
C SER A 149 -28.06 -16.29 -11.89
N LEU A 150 -27.07 -15.70 -12.58
CA LEU A 150 -27.06 -15.61 -14.05
C LEU A 150 -26.94 -16.99 -14.74
N ARG A 151 -26.23 -17.94 -14.12
CA ARG A 151 -26.06 -19.30 -14.68
C ARG A 151 -27.28 -20.19 -14.48
N LEU A 152 -28.01 -20.01 -13.38
CA LEU A 152 -29.25 -20.74 -13.11
C LEU A 152 -30.37 -20.31 -14.06
N GLU A 153 -30.43 -19.02 -14.42
CA GLU A 153 -31.41 -18.56 -15.42
C GLU A 153 -31.02 -18.97 -16.85
N ALA A 154 -29.73 -18.90 -17.21
CA ALA A 154 -29.27 -19.36 -18.54
C ALA A 154 -29.31 -20.89 -18.73
N GLY A 155 -29.35 -21.67 -17.64
CA GLY A 155 -29.42 -23.14 -17.68
C GLY A 155 -30.84 -23.70 -17.77
N ALA A 156 -31.87 -22.91 -17.44
CA ALA A 156 -33.26 -23.35 -17.44
C ALA A 156 -33.90 -23.40 -18.85
N GLU A 157 -33.27 -22.80 -19.86
CA GLU A 157 -33.82 -22.68 -21.22
C GLU A 157 -33.13 -23.58 -22.27
N ARG A 158 -32.31 -24.56 -21.86
CA ARG A 158 -31.91 -25.65 -22.76
C ARG A 158 -32.99 -26.73 -22.75
N GLN A 159 -34.04 -26.50 -23.54
CA GLN A 159 -34.82 -27.60 -24.10
C GLN A 159 -33.84 -28.51 -24.86
N LEU A 160 -33.61 -29.71 -24.32
CA LEU A 160 -32.91 -30.78 -25.00
C LEU A 160 -33.65 -31.04 -26.33
N PRO A 161 -33.00 -30.91 -27.50
CA PRO A 161 -33.62 -31.28 -28.76
C PRO A 161 -33.97 -32.77 -28.70
N ALA A 162 -35.20 -33.10 -29.09
CA ALA A 162 -35.82 -34.42 -29.00
C ALA A 162 -35.15 -35.53 -29.86
N GLU A 163 -33.93 -35.30 -30.34
CA GLU A 163 -33.26 -36.16 -31.32
C GLU A 163 -32.52 -37.35 -30.68
N GLU A 164 -32.26 -37.34 -29.37
CA GLU A 164 -31.53 -38.41 -28.67
C GLU A 164 -32.42 -39.55 -28.14
N ALA A 165 -33.74 -39.51 -28.40
CA ALA A 165 -34.67 -40.60 -28.06
C ALA A 165 -34.71 -41.71 -29.13
N ALA A 166 -34.21 -41.46 -30.34
CA ALA A 166 -34.29 -42.44 -31.45
C ALA A 166 -33.12 -43.43 -31.51
N ALA A 167 -32.02 -43.19 -30.78
CA ALA A 167 -30.81 -44.03 -30.87
C ALA A 167 -30.81 -45.28 -29.95
N LYS A 168 -31.83 -45.45 -29.08
CA LYS A 168 -31.92 -46.60 -28.17
C LYS A 168 -32.67 -47.82 -28.70
N ASP A 169 -33.26 -47.74 -29.90
CA ASP A 169 -34.10 -48.83 -30.45
C ASP A 169 -33.38 -49.74 -31.47
N ALA A 170 -32.06 -49.57 -31.67
CA ALA A 170 -31.31 -50.28 -32.72
C ALA A 170 -30.40 -51.43 -32.23
N MET A 171 -30.39 -51.78 -30.93
CA MET A 171 -29.47 -52.79 -30.41
C MET A 171 -30.19 -54.11 -30.11
N ARG A 172 -30.42 -54.92 -31.16
CA ARG A 172 -30.83 -56.33 -31.02
C ARG A 172 -29.61 -57.23 -30.82
N PRO A 173 -29.70 -58.27 -29.96
CA PRO A 173 -28.61 -59.20 -29.72
C PRO A 173 -28.47 -60.19 -30.87
N ILE A 174 -27.24 -60.46 -31.28
CA ILE A 174 -26.89 -61.54 -32.22
C ILE A 174 -26.79 -62.83 -31.39
N GLU A 175 -27.75 -63.73 -31.57
CA GLU A 175 -27.69 -65.10 -31.06
C GLU A 175 -26.77 -65.93 -31.97
N HIS A 176 -25.70 -66.50 -31.40
CA HIS A 176 -24.86 -67.48 -32.06
C HIS A 176 -25.23 -68.90 -31.61
N VAL A 177 -25.44 -69.73 -32.63
CA VAL A 177 -25.68 -71.19 -32.66
C VAL A 177 -24.53 -71.98 -32.07
#